data_AF-B0TKS8-F1
#
_entry.id   AF-B0TKS8-F1
#
_cell.length_a   1.000
_cell.length_b   1.000
_cell.length_c   1.000
_cell.angle_alpha   90.00
_cell.angle_beta   90.00
_cell.angle_gamma   90.00
#
_symmetry.space_group_name_H-M   'P 1'
#
loop_
_entity.id
_entity.type
_entity.pdbx_description
1 polymer ?
#
loop_
_entity_poly.entity_id
_entity_poly.type
_entity_poly.pdbx_seq_one_letter_code
_entity_poly.pdbx_strand_id
1 'polypeptide(L)' 'MRLLNVEISEVEKLTLFAITCFMCDEKFYVTTASTVEEAVDKAAAVGWHGYETIDEVCSTACPKCIANAKQDEAERLV' A
#
# COMPACT_ATOMS: atom_id res chain seq x y z
N MET A 1 -21.47 45.28 6.79
CA MET A 1 -21.12 44.54 5.56
C MET A 1 -21.68 43.14 5.67
N ARG A 2 -22.59 42.74 4.76
CA ARG A 2 -23.05 41.35 4.65
C ARG A 2 -22.11 40.65 3.67
N LEU A 3 -21.47 39.57 4.10
CA LEU A 3 -20.65 38.72 3.24
C LEU A 3 -21.61 38.05 2.23
N LEU A 4 -21.63 38.58 1.01
CA LEU A 4 -22.30 37.99 -0.13
C LEU A 4 -21.39 36.89 -0.69
N ASN A 5 -21.94 35.68 -0.77
CA ASN A 5 -21.44 34.57 -1.58
C ASN A 5 -20.13 33.91 -1.08
N VAL A 6 -20.18 33.32 0.11
CA VAL A 6 -19.27 32.21 0.40
C VAL A 6 -19.91 30.97 -0.21
N GLU A 7 -19.46 30.56 -1.40
CA GLU A 7 -19.75 29.22 -1.90
C GLU A 7 -19.10 28.21 -0.96
N ILE A 8 -19.90 27.33 -0.37
CA ILE A 8 -19.39 26.22 0.42
C ILE A 8 -18.73 25.28 -0.58
N SER A 9 -17.41 25.39 -0.74
CA SER A 9 -16.64 24.35 -1.42
C SER A 9 -16.72 23.09 -0.58
N GLU A 10 -17.27 22.00 -1.12
CA GLU A 10 -17.21 20.70 -0.47
C GLU A 10 -15.75 20.36 -0.17
N VAL A 11 -15.44 20.12 1.11
CA VAL A 11 -14.14 19.63 1.52
C VAL A 11 -14.15 18.12 1.32
N GLU A 12 -13.64 17.65 0.18
CA GLU A 12 -13.40 16.22 -0.01
C GLU A 12 -12.26 15.77 0.91
N LYS A 13 -12.54 14.86 1.84
CA LYS A 13 -11.50 14.16 2.60
C LYS A 13 -10.72 13.26 1.65
N LEU A 14 -9.49 13.64 1.34
CA LEU A 14 -8.52 12.77 0.68
C LEU A 14 -7.87 11.87 1.74
N THR A 15 -8.18 10.58 1.72
CA THR A 15 -7.45 9.58 2.50
C THR A 15 -6.30 9.05 1.65
N LEU A 16 -5.06 9.13 2.18
CA LEU A 16 -3.87 8.59 1.54
C LEU A 16 -3.35 7.43 2.37
N PHE A 17 -3.32 6.24 1.78
CA PHE A 17 -2.63 5.09 2.35
C PHE A 17 -1.26 4.93 1.69
N ALA A 18 -0.24 4.66 2.50
CA ALA A 18 1.11 4.37 2.04
C ALA A 18 1.52 2.98 2.54
N ILE A 19 1.80 2.08 1.61
CA ILE A 19 2.27 0.72 1.88
C ILE A 19 3.76 0.69 1.57
N THR A 20 4.58 0.20 2.51
CA THR A 20 6.04 0.27 2.42
C THR A 20 6.63 -1.14 2.37
N CYS A 21 7.49 -1.40 1.39
CA CYS A 21 8.17 -2.67 1.25
C CYS A 21 9.20 -2.84 2.36
N PHE A 22 9.11 -3.89 3.18
CA PHE A 22 10.05 -4.14 4.27
C PHE A 22 11.48 -4.48 3.79
N MET A 23 11.64 -4.89 2.53
CA MET A 23 12.94 -5.29 1.97
C MET A 23 13.70 -4.15 1.29
N CYS A 24 13.00 -3.17 0.70
CA CYS A 24 13.63 -2.15 -0.15
C CYS A 24 13.10 -0.73 0.06
N ASP A 25 12.21 -0.52 1.03
CA ASP A 25 11.56 0.76 1.36
C ASP A 25 10.77 1.42 0.21
N GLU A 26 10.54 0.68 -0.88
CA GLU A 26 9.65 1.11 -1.96
C GLU A 26 8.24 1.37 -1.41
N LYS A 27 7.58 2.42 -1.91
CA LYS A 27 6.27 2.85 -1.42
C LYS A 27 5.22 2.74 -2.51
N PHE A 28 4.08 2.17 -2.17
CA PHE A 28 2.88 2.19 -2.98
C PHE A 28 1.82 3.06 -2.32
N TYR A 29 1.33 4.06 -3.05
CA TYR A 29 0.38 5.04 -2.56
C TYR A 29 -1.01 4.76 -3.12
N VAL A 30 -2.01 4.73 -2.24
CA VAL A 30 -3.42 4.53 -2.60
C VAL A 30 -4.23 5.74 -2.13
N THR A 31 -4.71 6.54 -3.08
CA THR A 31 -5.49 7.77 -2.85
C THR A 31 -6.99 7.60 -3.01
N THR A 32 -7.44 6.49 -3.57
CA THR A 32 -8.85 6.22 -3.93
C THR A 32 -9.51 5.21 -3.00
N ALA A 33 -8.91 4.89 -1.86
CA ALA A 33 -9.45 3.95 -0.89
C ALA A 33 -10.08 4.70 0.29
N SER A 34 -11.22 4.18 0.77
CA SER A 34 -11.94 4.69 1.93
C SER A 34 -11.60 3.91 3.20
N THR A 35 -11.12 2.67 3.07
CA THR A 35 -10.71 1.81 4.20
C THR A 35 -9.31 1.24 3.99
N VAL A 36 -8.75 0.69 5.08
CA VAL A 36 -7.47 -0.04 5.04
C VAL A 36 -7.61 -1.30 4.18
N GLU A 37 -8.70 -2.06 4.29
CA GLU A 37 -8.89 -3.27 3.48
C GLU A 37 -8.90 -2.93 1.97
N GLU A 38 -9.60 -1.88 1.57
CA GLU A 38 -9.61 -1.44 0.16
C GLU A 38 -8.22 -1.04 -0.35
N ALA A 39 -7.38 -0.45 0.51
CA ALA A 39 -6.01 -0.11 0.16
C ALA A 39 -5.14 -1.36 0.01
N VAL A 40 -5.33 -2.36 0.88
CA VAL A 40 -4.65 -3.66 0.81
C VAL A 40 -5.07 -4.43 -0.44
N ASP A 41 -6.36 -4.49 -0.75
CA ASP A 41 -6.87 -5.16 -1.96
C ASP A 41 -6.30 -4.53 -3.23
N LYS A 42 -6.22 -3.20 -3.28
CA LYS A 42 -5.59 -2.48 -4.40
C LYS A 42 -4.10 -2.78 -4.54
N ALA A 43 -3.39 -2.91 -3.43
CA ALA A 43 -1.98 -3.29 -3.44
C ALA A 43 -1.80 -4.75 -3.88
N ALA A 44 -2.61 -5.67 -3.37
CA ALA A 44 -2.61 -7.07 -3.75
C ALA A 44 -2.89 -7.25 -5.25
N ALA A 45 -3.82 -6.48 -5.81
CA ALA A 45 -4.14 -6.49 -7.25
C ALA A 45 -2.94 -6.13 -8.14
N VAL A 46 -1.98 -5.35 -7.63
CA VAL A 46 -0.73 -5.00 -8.35
C VAL A 46 0.48 -5.83 -7.90
N GLY A 47 0.23 -6.93 -7.17
CA GLY A 47 1.23 -7.94 -6.84
C GLY A 47 1.99 -7.69 -5.53
N TRP A 48 1.54 -6.77 -4.68
CA TRP A 48 2.05 -6.68 -3.31
C TRP A 48 1.54 -7.84 -2.47
N HIS A 49 2.33 -8.24 -1.47
CA HIS A 49 1.97 -9.32 -0.58
C HIS A 49 2.23 -8.95 0.88
N GLY A 50 1.26 -9.22 1.74
CA GLY A 50 1.41 -9.14 3.19
C GLY A 50 1.82 -10.50 3.75
N TYR A 51 2.83 -10.50 4.60
CA TYR A 51 3.27 -11.64 5.38
C TYR A 51 2.86 -11.42 6.82
N GLU A 52 2.18 -12.41 7.39
CA GLU A 52 1.93 -12.50 8.82
C GLU A 52 2.63 -13.75 9.35
N THR A 53 3.41 -13.58 10.41
CA THR A 53 3.89 -14.72 11.21
C THR A 53 3.28 -14.63 12.60
N ILE A 54 3.44 -15.68 13.39
CA ILE A 54 2.91 -15.73 14.78
C ILE A 54 3.54 -14.61 15.63
N ASP A 55 4.76 -14.18 15.29
CA ASP A 55 5.57 -13.23 16.08
C ASP A 55 5.78 -11.87 15.38
N GLU A 56 5.43 -11.72 14.09
CA GLU A 56 5.59 -10.48 13.33
C GLU A 56 4.28 -9.97 12.74
N VAL A 57 3.98 -8.71 13.03
CA VAL A 57 2.79 -8.00 12.56
C VAL A 57 3.07 -7.38 11.19
N CYS A 58 2.40 -7.91 10.16
CA CYS A 58 2.18 -7.30 8.84
C CYS A 58 3.42 -6.74 8.12
N SER A 59 4.39 -7.60 7.80
CA SER A 59 5.47 -7.25 6.86
C SER A 59 4.92 -7.26 5.43
N THR A 60 5.02 -6.17 4.67
CA THR A 60 4.55 -6.12 3.26
C THR A 60 5.72 -6.05 2.28
N ALA A 61 5.68 -6.83 1.19
CA ALA A 61 6.69 -6.80 0.14
C ALA A 61 6.15 -6.35 -1.21
N CYS A 62 6.98 -5.63 -1.97
CA CYS A 62 6.68 -5.26 -3.35
C CYS A 62 6.90 -6.45 -4.31
N PRO A 63 6.21 -6.47 -5.47
CA PRO A 63 6.31 -7.57 -6.44
C PRO A 63 7.74 -7.84 -6.92
N LYS A 64 8.58 -6.81 -7.01
CA LYS A 64 9.99 -6.94 -7.41
C LYS A 64 10.78 -7.77 -6.39
N CYS A 65 10.68 -7.44 -5.11
CA CYS A 65 11.44 -8.14 -4.08
C CYS A 65 10.93 -9.58 -3.90
N ILE A 66 9.63 -9.83 -4.08
CA ILE A 66 9.08 -11.20 -4.09
C ILE A 66 9.64 -12.02 -5.26
N ALA A 67 9.71 -11.44 -6.46
CA ALA A 67 10.27 -12.12 -7.62
C ALA A 67 11.75 -12.48 -7.43
N ASN A 68 12.55 -11.53 -6.90
CA ASN A 68 13.95 -11.76 -6.60
C ASN A 68 14.14 -12.87 -5.56
N ALA A 69 13.39 -12.83 -4.46
CA ALA A 69 13.49 -13.84 -3.41
C ALA A 69 13.18 -15.26 -3.93
N LYS A 70 12.18 -15.39 -4.80
CA LYS A 70 11.84 -16.68 -5.45
C LYS A 70 12.94 -17.17 -6.38
N GLN A 71 13.60 -16.26 -7.09
CA GLN A 71 14.72 -16.62 -7.96
C GLN A 71 15.93 -17.09 -7.13
N ASP A 72 16.28 -16.34 -6.08
CA ASP A 72 17.39 -16.69 -5.19
C ASP A 72 17.18 -18.05 -4.51
N GLU A 73 15.94 -18.37 -4.11
CA GLU A 73 15.59 -19.67 -3.56
C GLU A 73 15.73 -20.79 -4.59
N ALA A 74 15.28 -20.57 -5.82
CA ALA A 74 15.42 -21.54 -6.90
C ALA A 74 16.90 -21.81 -7.25
N GLU A 75 17.76 -20.77 -7.27
CA GLU A 75 19.19 -20.91 -7.55
C GLU A 75 19.95 -21.64 -6.41
N ARG A 76 19.48 -21.55 -5.16
CA ARG A 76 20.09 -22.26 -4.01
C ARG A 76 19.79 -23.76 -3.96
N LEU A 77 18.76 -24.21 -4.67
CA LEU A 77 18.32 -25.61 -4.71
C LEU A 77 18.93 -26.40 -5.88
N VAL A 78 19.77 -25.76 -6.69
CA VAL A 78 20.54 -26.33 -7.82
C VAL A 78 21.98 -26.57 -7.39
#